data_AF-A0A7S3AJE5-F1
#
_entry.id   AF-A0A7S3AJE5-F1
#
_cell.length_a   1.000
_cell.length_b   1.000
_cell.length_c   1.000
_cell.angle_alpha   90.00
_cell.angle_beta   90.00
_cell.angle_gamma   90.00
#
_symmetry.space_group_name_H-M   'P 1'
#
loop_
_entity.id
_entity.type
_entity.pdbx_description
1 polymer ?
#
loop_
_entity_poly.entity_id
_entity_poly.type
_entity_poly.pdbx_seq_one_letter_code
_entity_poly.pdbx_strand_id
1 'polypeptide(L)'
;QLSKSMADEEAALIEAVRRVKAASPELTAAQVLSALENEGMNVTLSQVKKAASKASKQAPKKVETAIAAPAPTPGSKAQTKKGAAAESALKAAESAMMAEQKKLRDYWINTGEGRVPPHEGKAFIQFVTRRALAGELEADEQLCRERIEADVATLEWMVLAHGAGQMTLPEEGIVGARSQLEALQQVRGNRNVDAARPLFSSTTEGTPQPAEKAPEFDPSLKSMSSFAEFGNLDREMAKVGLLSAGGEDAMDDVD
;
A
#
# COMPACT_ATOMS: atom_id res chain seq x y z
N GLN A 1 -29.76 -35.28 -26.47
CA GLN A 1 -28.30 -35.05 -26.42
C GLN A 1 -27.91 -33.69 -25.84
N LEU A 2 -28.79 -32.67 -25.80
CA LEU A 2 -28.48 -31.36 -25.20
C LEU A 2 -28.33 -31.35 -23.66
N SER A 3 -29.01 -32.26 -22.94
CA SER A 3 -28.95 -32.31 -21.47
C SER A 3 -27.62 -32.80 -20.89
N LYS A 4 -26.74 -33.39 -21.71
CA LYS A 4 -25.42 -33.86 -21.26
C LYS A 4 -24.40 -32.71 -21.19
N SER A 5 -24.47 -31.76 -22.14
CA SER A 5 -23.57 -30.59 -22.18
C SER A 5 -23.70 -29.66 -20.97
N MET A 6 -24.93 -29.37 -20.54
CA MET A 6 -25.16 -28.48 -19.38
C MET A 6 -24.73 -29.11 -18.04
N ALA A 7 -24.79 -30.45 -17.93
CA ALA A 7 -24.33 -31.15 -16.73
C ALA A 7 -22.79 -31.15 -16.63
N ASP A 8 -22.11 -31.27 -17.77
CA ASP A 8 -20.65 -31.22 -17.84
C ASP A 8 -20.14 -29.78 -17.59
N GLU A 9 -20.82 -28.76 -18.10
CA GLU A 9 -20.52 -27.34 -17.81
C GLU A 9 -20.76 -26.99 -16.32
N GLU A 10 -21.84 -27.48 -15.72
CA GLU A 10 -22.10 -27.27 -14.29
C GLU A 10 -21.04 -27.98 -13.43
N ALA A 11 -20.60 -29.17 -13.81
CA ALA A 11 -19.54 -29.90 -13.12
C ALA A 11 -18.19 -29.15 -13.21
N ALA A 12 -17.84 -28.63 -14.38
CA ALA A 12 -16.64 -27.82 -14.59
C ALA A 12 -16.65 -26.54 -13.72
N LEU A 13 -17.81 -25.88 -13.61
CA LEU A 13 -17.98 -24.71 -12.75
C LEU A 13 -17.80 -25.06 -11.26
N ILE A 14 -18.38 -26.18 -10.80
CA ILE A 14 -18.23 -26.64 -9.41
C ILE A 14 -16.76 -26.93 -9.10
N GLU A 15 -16.04 -27.57 -10.02
CA GLU A 15 -14.61 -27.86 -9.85
C GLU A 15 -13.76 -26.59 -9.83
N ALA A 16 -14.02 -25.64 -10.74
CA ALA A 16 -13.31 -24.37 -10.78
C ALA A 16 -13.55 -23.55 -9.50
N VAL A 17 -14.81 -23.44 -9.05
CA VAL A 17 -15.14 -22.81 -7.76
C VAL A 17 -14.44 -23.50 -6.59
N ARG A 18 -14.37 -24.83 -6.60
CA ARG A 18 -13.65 -25.58 -5.56
C ARG A 18 -12.16 -25.29 -5.58
N ARG A 19 -11.55 -25.18 -6.77
CA ARG A 19 -10.12 -24.85 -6.93
C ARG A 19 -9.83 -23.46 -6.38
N VAL A 20 -10.61 -22.46 -6.79
CA VAL A 20 -10.48 -21.07 -6.32
C VAL A 20 -10.66 -20.98 -4.80
N LYS A 21 -11.63 -21.69 -4.24
CA LYS A 21 -11.83 -21.76 -2.78
C LYS A 21 -10.79 -22.61 -2.04
N ALA A 22 -10.18 -23.58 -2.69
CA ALA A 22 -9.10 -24.36 -2.08
C ALA A 22 -7.80 -23.54 -1.99
N ALA A 23 -7.53 -22.70 -3.01
CA ALA A 23 -6.42 -21.74 -2.97
C ALA A 23 -6.66 -20.64 -1.93
N SER A 24 -7.90 -20.15 -1.83
CA SER A 24 -8.27 -19.06 -0.94
C SER A 24 -9.67 -19.28 -0.33
N PRO A 25 -9.77 -19.93 0.84
CA PRO A 25 -11.06 -20.32 1.44
C PRO A 25 -11.92 -19.13 1.90
N GLU A 26 -11.29 -17.96 2.07
CA GLU A 26 -11.91 -16.71 2.54
C GLU A 26 -12.55 -15.87 1.43
N LEU A 27 -12.49 -16.31 0.15
CA LEU A 27 -13.06 -15.55 -0.96
C LEU A 27 -14.60 -15.55 -0.92
N THR A 28 -15.15 -14.35 -1.02
CA THR A 28 -16.60 -14.15 -1.20
C THR A 28 -17.05 -14.62 -2.59
N ALA A 29 -18.34 -14.92 -2.75
CA ALA A 29 -18.87 -15.37 -4.04
C ALA A 29 -18.64 -14.35 -5.18
N ALA A 30 -18.55 -13.05 -4.87
CA ALA A 30 -18.22 -12.01 -5.83
C ALA A 30 -16.74 -12.06 -6.24
N GLN A 31 -15.83 -12.31 -5.30
CA GLN A 31 -14.40 -12.45 -5.60
C GLN A 31 -14.10 -13.76 -6.34
N VAL A 32 -14.82 -14.84 -6.03
CA VAL A 32 -14.75 -16.08 -6.82
C VAL A 32 -15.26 -15.86 -8.23
N LEU A 33 -16.33 -15.07 -8.41
CA LEU A 33 -16.83 -14.69 -9.73
C LEU A 33 -15.75 -13.93 -10.53
N SER A 34 -15.14 -12.89 -9.95
CA SER A 34 -14.06 -12.14 -10.62
C SER A 34 -12.86 -13.02 -10.97
N ALA A 35 -12.52 -14.00 -10.11
CA ALA A 35 -11.46 -14.95 -10.42
C ALA A 35 -11.82 -15.88 -11.59
N LEU A 36 -13.09 -16.31 -11.70
CA LEU A 36 -13.56 -17.15 -12.80
C LEU A 36 -13.73 -16.37 -14.11
N GLU A 37 -14.12 -15.10 -14.04
CA GLU A 37 -14.15 -14.18 -15.19
C GLU A 37 -12.74 -13.99 -15.77
N ASN A 38 -11.72 -13.88 -14.91
CA ASN A 38 -10.31 -13.83 -15.33
C ASN A 38 -9.81 -15.15 -15.95
N GLU A 39 -10.40 -16.30 -15.57
CA GLU A 39 -10.16 -17.60 -16.22
C GLU A 39 -10.97 -17.76 -17.53
N GLY A 40 -11.69 -16.72 -17.97
CA GLY A 40 -12.49 -16.72 -19.19
C GLY A 40 -13.85 -17.43 -19.06
N MET A 41 -14.30 -17.74 -17.84
CA MET A 41 -15.62 -18.33 -17.62
C MET A 41 -16.70 -17.25 -17.55
N ASN A 42 -17.64 -17.29 -18.49
CA ASN A 42 -18.79 -16.39 -18.49
C ASN A 42 -19.93 -16.99 -17.64
N VAL A 43 -19.89 -16.72 -16.33
CA VAL A 43 -20.86 -17.22 -15.35
C VAL A 43 -21.45 -16.10 -14.53
N THR A 44 -22.67 -16.27 -14.05
CA THR A 44 -23.34 -15.28 -13.20
C THR A 44 -23.07 -15.52 -11.73
N LEU A 45 -23.15 -14.47 -10.91
CA LEU A 45 -23.01 -14.56 -9.45
C LEU A 45 -23.99 -15.58 -8.82
N SER A 46 -25.18 -15.73 -9.42
CA SER A 46 -26.18 -16.73 -9.05
C SER A 46 -25.72 -18.18 -9.31
N GLN A 47 -25.01 -18.42 -10.42
CA GLN A 47 -24.43 -19.73 -10.73
C GLN A 47 -23.23 -20.03 -9.82
N VAL A 48 -22.37 -19.06 -9.57
CA VAL A 48 -21.22 -19.20 -8.64
C VAL A 48 -21.68 -19.52 -7.23
N LYS A 49 -22.75 -18.88 -6.73
CA LYS A 49 -23.35 -19.20 -5.42
C LYS A 49 -23.89 -20.63 -5.36
N LYS A 50 -24.58 -21.10 -6.40
CA LYS A 50 -25.10 -22.48 -6.47
C LYS A 50 -23.95 -23.49 -6.54
N ALA A 51 -22.95 -23.23 -7.37
CA ALA A 51 -21.76 -24.08 -7.50
C ALA A 51 -20.94 -24.13 -6.20
N ALA A 52 -20.75 -23.00 -5.50
CA ALA A 52 -20.10 -22.96 -4.20
C ALA A 52 -20.86 -23.76 -3.14
N SER A 53 -22.20 -23.68 -3.12
CA SER A 53 -23.03 -24.48 -2.22
C SER A 53 -22.93 -25.98 -2.51
N LYS A 54 -22.86 -26.38 -3.79
CA LYS A 54 -22.66 -27.79 -4.20
C LYS A 54 -21.24 -28.27 -3.90
N ALA A 55 -20.21 -27.47 -4.15
CA ALA A 55 -18.81 -27.77 -3.85
C ALA A 55 -18.59 -28.04 -2.35
N SER A 56 -19.24 -27.27 -1.47
CA SER A 56 -19.18 -27.49 -0.02
C SER A 56 -19.86 -28.80 0.42
N LYS A 57 -20.85 -29.30 -0.33
CA LYS A 57 -21.52 -30.59 -0.04
C LYS A 57 -20.76 -31.80 -0.58
N GLN A 58 -19.91 -31.61 -1.59
CA GLN A 58 -19.14 -32.67 -2.25
C GLN A 58 -17.69 -32.79 -1.75
N ALA A 59 -17.28 -32.02 -0.74
CA ALA A 59 -15.98 -32.20 -0.12
C ALA A 59 -15.87 -33.63 0.44
N PRO A 60 -14.83 -34.41 0.08
CA PRO A 60 -14.63 -35.74 0.62
C PRO A 60 -14.50 -35.64 2.15
N LYS A 61 -15.20 -36.52 2.86
CA LYS A 61 -15.12 -36.68 4.33
C LYS A 61 -13.65 -36.82 4.72
N LYS A 62 -13.02 -35.73 5.15
CA LYS A 62 -11.70 -35.77 5.78
C LYS A 62 -11.90 -36.34 7.17
N VAL A 63 -11.27 -37.48 7.40
CA VAL A 63 -11.21 -38.19 8.67
C VAL A 63 -10.68 -37.25 9.76
N GLU A 64 -11.54 -37.02 10.74
CA GLU A 64 -11.26 -36.98 12.17
C GLU A 64 -9.94 -36.35 12.62
N THR A 65 -10.01 -35.10 13.09
CA THR A 65 -9.35 -34.73 14.35
C THR A 65 -10.24 -33.70 15.05
N ALA A 66 -10.76 -34.10 16.20
CA ALA A 66 -11.71 -33.34 17.00
C ALA A 66 -11.07 -32.11 17.63
N ILE A 67 -11.65 -30.93 17.41
CA ILE A 67 -11.74 -29.87 18.43
C ILE A 67 -13.14 -29.26 18.35
N ALA A 68 -13.78 -29.20 19.51
CA ALA A 68 -15.11 -28.71 19.87
C ALA A 68 -15.85 -27.78 18.89
N ALA A 69 -17.13 -28.11 18.66
CA ALA A 69 -18.13 -27.21 18.13
C ALA A 69 -18.41 -26.04 19.11
N PRO A 70 -18.77 -24.86 18.60
CA PRO A 70 -19.84 -24.07 19.18
C PRO A 70 -21.05 -24.05 18.25
N ALA A 71 -22.22 -24.11 18.88
CA ALA A 71 -23.56 -24.12 18.30
C ALA A 71 -23.88 -22.83 17.49
N PRO A 72 -24.96 -22.81 16.69
CA PRO A 72 -25.21 -21.79 15.68
C PRO A 72 -25.74 -20.49 16.31
N THR A 73 -25.32 -19.34 15.80
CA THR A 73 -26.07 -18.09 15.95
C THR A 73 -25.92 -17.18 14.71
N PRO A 74 -26.98 -16.43 14.36
CA PRO A 74 -27.06 -15.61 13.16
C PRO A 74 -26.55 -14.18 13.39
N GLY A 75 -26.07 -13.51 12.34
CA GLY A 75 -26.02 -12.05 12.28
C GLY A 75 -24.63 -11.41 12.14
N SER A 76 -24.41 -10.77 10.99
CA SER A 76 -23.75 -9.48 10.72
C SER A 76 -22.81 -8.82 11.75
N LYS A 77 -21.91 -9.55 12.43
CA LYS A 77 -20.82 -8.94 13.23
C LYS A 77 -19.42 -9.21 12.68
N ALA A 78 -19.27 -10.18 11.76
CA ALA A 78 -17.97 -10.50 11.15
C ALA A 78 -17.54 -9.47 10.07
N GLN A 79 -18.49 -8.89 9.32
CA GLN A 79 -18.19 -7.86 8.32
C GLN A 79 -17.77 -6.53 8.98
N THR A 80 -18.39 -6.14 10.10
CA THR A 80 -18.03 -4.92 10.85
C THR A 80 -16.63 -5.04 11.48
N LYS A 81 -16.25 -6.24 11.94
CA LYS A 81 -14.90 -6.49 12.50
C LYS A 81 -13.81 -6.51 11.42
N LYS A 82 -14.10 -6.98 10.21
CA LYS A 82 -13.16 -6.98 9.08
C LYS A 82 -12.97 -5.58 8.49
N GLY A 83 -14.03 -4.77 8.43
CA GLY A 83 -13.94 -3.34 8.10
C GLY A 83 -13.10 -2.56 9.12
N ALA A 84 -13.35 -2.77 10.42
CA ALA A 84 -12.58 -2.13 11.48
C ALA A 84 -11.08 -2.52 11.46
N ALA A 85 -10.75 -3.78 11.15
CA ALA A 85 -9.37 -4.22 11.01
C ALA A 85 -8.67 -3.58 9.80
N ALA A 86 -9.35 -3.49 8.65
CA ALA A 86 -8.81 -2.83 7.45
C ALA A 86 -8.61 -1.32 7.68
N GLU A 87 -9.57 -0.66 8.32
CA GLU A 87 -9.45 0.77 8.66
C GLU A 87 -8.34 1.03 9.68
N SER A 88 -8.20 0.18 10.70
CA SER A 88 -7.10 0.27 11.66
C SER A 88 -5.74 0.03 11.00
N ALA A 89 -5.64 -0.91 10.07
CA ALA A 89 -4.41 -1.17 9.32
C ALA A 89 -4.05 0.02 8.42
N LEU A 90 -5.04 0.64 7.78
CA LEU A 90 -4.85 1.82 6.96
C LEU A 90 -4.35 3.02 7.79
N LYS A 91 -4.97 3.27 8.94
CA LYS A 91 -4.53 4.33 9.88
C LYS A 91 -3.12 4.07 10.42
N ALA A 92 -2.79 2.81 10.72
CA ALA A 92 -1.44 2.44 11.16
C ALA A 92 -0.40 2.65 10.05
N ALA A 93 -0.72 2.26 8.82
CA ALA A 93 0.14 2.47 7.65
C ALA A 93 0.31 3.96 7.33
N GLU A 94 -0.74 4.76 7.45
CA GLU A 94 -0.68 6.21 7.28
C GLU A 94 0.23 6.86 8.32
N SER A 95 0.08 6.48 9.59
CA SER A 95 0.95 6.97 10.67
C SER A 95 2.41 6.58 10.44
N ALA A 96 2.68 5.34 10.00
CA ALA A 96 4.02 4.87 9.67
C ALA A 96 4.62 5.65 8.50
N MET A 97 3.86 5.87 7.42
CA MET A 97 4.28 6.69 6.29
C MET A 97 4.69 8.09 6.75
N MET A 98 3.86 8.76 7.54
CA MET A 98 4.15 10.11 8.03
C MET A 98 5.39 10.15 8.94
N ALA A 99 5.58 9.12 9.78
CA ALA A 99 6.74 9.01 10.66
C ALA A 99 8.05 8.81 9.87
N GLU A 100 8.07 7.92 8.88
CA GLU A 100 9.26 7.68 8.06
C GLU A 100 9.57 8.87 7.13
N GLN A 101 8.55 9.49 6.53
CA GLN A 101 8.72 10.72 5.75
C GLN A 101 9.26 11.87 6.61
N LYS A 102 8.84 11.98 7.88
CA LYS A 102 9.43 12.95 8.82
C LYS A 102 10.91 12.67 9.05
N LYS A 103 11.30 11.42 9.29
CA LYS A 103 12.71 11.05 9.47
C LYS A 103 13.55 11.36 8.24
N LEU A 104 13.04 11.07 7.04
CA LEU A 104 13.70 11.42 5.78
C LEU A 104 13.89 12.93 5.65
N ARG A 105 12.87 13.72 5.99
CA ARG A 105 12.97 15.18 5.98
C ARG A 105 14.03 15.67 6.95
N ASP A 106 14.00 15.18 8.19
CA ASP A 106 14.95 15.56 9.23
C ASP A 106 16.38 15.17 8.82
N TYR A 107 16.56 14.00 8.21
CA TYR A 107 17.83 13.57 7.62
C TYR A 107 18.33 14.55 6.56
N TRP A 108 17.53 14.87 5.54
CA TRP A 108 17.91 15.82 4.49
C TRP A 108 18.22 17.23 5.00
N ILE A 109 17.47 17.70 6.01
CA ILE A 109 17.76 18.99 6.66
C ILE A 109 19.13 18.96 7.35
N ASN A 110 19.44 17.87 8.06
CA ASN A 110 20.65 17.77 8.87
C ASN A 110 21.92 17.47 8.06
N THR A 111 21.80 16.69 6.97
CA THR A 111 22.95 16.32 6.13
C THR A 111 23.16 17.29 4.97
N GLY A 112 22.14 18.08 4.61
CA GLY A 112 22.13 18.85 3.37
C GLY A 112 22.03 17.98 2.12
N GLU A 113 21.75 16.68 2.27
CA GLU A 113 21.51 15.77 1.15
C GLU A 113 20.07 15.87 0.67
N GLY A 114 19.85 15.76 -0.64
CA GLY A 114 18.53 15.78 -1.24
C GLY A 114 17.85 17.17 -1.23
N ARG A 115 16.65 17.22 -1.82
CA ARG A 115 15.90 18.48 -1.98
C ARG A 115 14.69 18.50 -1.06
N VAL A 116 14.75 19.30 0.00
CA VAL A 116 13.57 19.62 0.81
C VAL A 116 12.84 20.80 0.15
N PRO A 117 11.60 20.65 -0.32
CA PRO A 117 10.84 21.77 -0.85
C PRO A 117 10.70 22.88 0.20
N PRO A 118 10.86 24.15 -0.19
CA PRO A 118 10.99 25.28 0.75
C PRO A 118 9.72 25.58 1.57
N HIS A 119 8.55 25.10 1.16
CA HIS A 119 7.29 25.40 1.84
C HIS A 119 6.34 24.20 1.93
N GLU A 120 5.69 24.09 3.11
CA GLU A 120 4.59 23.19 3.49
C GLU A 120 4.91 21.70 3.57
N GLY A 121 4.59 21.09 4.73
CA GLY A 121 4.67 19.63 4.92
C GLY A 121 3.88 18.85 3.86
N LYS A 122 2.81 19.44 3.31
CA LYS A 122 2.03 18.85 2.21
C LYS A 122 2.83 18.73 0.91
N ALA A 123 3.60 19.75 0.53
CA ALA A 123 4.40 19.71 -0.68
C ALA A 123 5.51 18.66 -0.57
N PHE A 124 6.11 18.52 0.62
CA PHE A 124 7.08 17.47 0.92
C PHE A 124 6.46 16.07 0.78
N ILE A 125 5.29 15.82 1.38
CA ILE A 125 4.60 14.52 1.28
C ILE A 125 4.30 14.20 -0.19
N GLN A 126 3.75 15.15 -0.95
CA GLN A 126 3.48 14.95 -2.38
C GLN A 126 4.75 14.66 -3.19
N PHE A 127 5.85 15.34 -2.86
CA PHE A 127 7.14 15.14 -3.49
C PHE A 127 7.66 13.72 -3.23
N VAL A 128 7.73 13.29 -1.97
CA VAL A 128 8.20 11.94 -1.60
C VAL A 128 7.29 10.87 -2.20
N THR A 129 5.96 11.04 -2.13
CA THR A 129 5.01 10.07 -2.70
C THR A 129 5.17 9.89 -4.20
N ARG A 130 5.34 11.00 -4.95
CA ARG A 130 5.59 10.92 -6.39
C ARG A 130 6.85 10.12 -6.70
N ARG A 131 7.91 10.35 -5.92
CA ARG A 131 9.21 9.72 -6.16
C ARG A 131 9.27 8.27 -5.71
N ALA A 132 8.55 7.91 -4.65
CA ALA A 132 8.38 6.52 -4.23
C ALA A 132 7.67 5.69 -5.33
N LEU A 133 6.67 6.27 -5.99
CA LEU A 133 5.98 5.63 -7.12
C LEU A 133 6.86 5.51 -8.36
N ALA A 134 7.61 6.57 -8.68
CA ALA A 134 8.49 6.58 -9.84
C ALA A 134 9.75 5.72 -9.63
N GLY A 135 10.11 5.43 -8.38
CA GLY A 135 11.37 4.78 -8.04
C GLY A 135 12.56 5.63 -8.47
N GLU A 136 12.49 6.95 -8.28
CA GLU A 136 13.48 7.90 -8.80
C GLU A 136 14.39 8.47 -7.71
N LEU A 137 15.69 8.56 -8.03
CA LEU A 137 16.71 9.32 -7.29
C LEU A 137 17.09 10.59 -8.07
N GLU A 138 17.22 11.71 -7.37
CA GLU A 138 17.81 12.93 -7.94
C GLU A 138 19.30 12.71 -8.23
N ALA A 139 19.85 13.48 -9.17
CA ALA A 139 21.22 13.29 -9.64
C ALA A 139 22.27 13.40 -8.52
N ASP A 140 22.01 14.23 -7.52
CA ASP A 140 22.85 14.49 -6.35
C ASP A 140 22.37 13.79 -5.07
N GLU A 141 21.26 13.03 -5.13
CA GLU A 141 20.73 12.36 -3.95
C GLU A 141 21.51 11.08 -3.64
N GLN A 142 22.09 11.06 -2.45
CA GLN A 142 22.64 9.85 -1.89
C GLN A 142 21.52 8.96 -1.36
N LEU A 143 21.55 7.69 -1.78
CA LEU A 143 20.61 6.70 -1.26
C LEU A 143 20.93 6.39 0.20
N CYS A 144 19.99 6.75 1.09
CA CYS A 144 20.09 6.49 2.52
C CYS A 144 19.02 5.50 2.98
N ARG A 145 19.15 5.03 4.22
CA ARG A 145 18.18 4.07 4.81
C ARG A 145 16.82 4.72 5.02
N GLU A 146 16.82 5.97 5.47
CA GLU A 146 15.63 6.79 5.70
C GLU A 146 14.82 6.92 4.42
N ARG A 147 15.50 7.01 3.27
CA ARG A 147 14.85 7.07 1.97
C ARG A 147 14.11 5.77 1.64
N ILE A 148 14.77 4.63 1.84
CA ILE A 148 14.17 3.30 1.59
C ILE A 148 12.96 3.08 2.51
N GLU A 149 13.08 3.37 3.81
CA GLU A 149 11.96 3.18 4.75
C GLU A 149 10.79 4.12 4.47
N ALA A 150 11.06 5.37 4.06
CA ALA A 150 10.02 6.31 3.64
C ALA A 150 9.29 5.83 2.39
N ASP A 151 10.00 5.35 1.37
CA ASP A 151 9.39 4.84 0.14
C ASP A 151 8.58 3.56 0.41
N VAL A 152 9.11 2.63 1.23
CA VAL A 152 8.37 1.42 1.64
C VAL A 152 7.07 1.77 2.37
N ALA A 153 7.14 2.62 3.41
CA ALA A 153 5.96 2.98 4.18
C ALA A 153 4.92 3.72 3.33
N THR A 154 5.38 4.55 2.38
CA THR A 154 4.51 5.23 1.42
C THR A 154 3.81 4.25 0.50
N LEU A 155 4.55 3.33 -0.14
CA LEU A 155 3.97 2.34 -1.05
C LEU A 155 3.03 1.36 -0.32
N GLU A 156 3.36 0.94 0.90
CA GLU A 156 2.48 0.11 1.74
C GLU A 156 1.13 0.80 2.00
N TRP A 157 1.17 2.07 2.42
CA TRP A 157 -0.05 2.85 2.63
C TRP A 157 -0.85 2.99 1.32
N MET A 158 -0.20 3.28 0.20
CA MET A 158 -0.87 3.46 -1.09
C MET A 158 -1.58 2.18 -1.55
N VAL A 159 -0.91 1.02 -1.44
CA VAL A 159 -1.49 -0.28 -1.82
C VAL A 159 -2.69 -0.61 -0.94
N LEU A 160 -2.61 -0.35 0.37
CA LEU A 160 -3.71 -0.55 1.31
C LEU A 160 -4.87 0.41 1.03
N ALA A 161 -4.59 1.70 0.81
CA ALA A 161 -5.59 2.72 0.52
C ALA A 161 -6.34 2.41 -0.78
N HIS A 162 -5.63 1.93 -1.80
CA HIS A 162 -6.25 1.47 -3.05
C HIS A 162 -7.13 0.23 -2.83
N GLY A 163 -6.62 -0.79 -2.11
CA GLY A 163 -7.39 -1.99 -1.79
C GLY A 163 -8.64 -1.72 -0.92
N ALA A 164 -8.61 -0.65 -0.13
CA ALA A 164 -9.74 -0.18 0.68
C ALA A 164 -10.71 0.75 -0.09
N GLY A 165 -10.42 1.09 -1.35
CA GLY A 165 -11.22 2.02 -2.15
C GLY A 165 -11.17 3.48 -1.68
N GLN A 166 -10.19 3.84 -0.84
CA GLN A 166 -9.97 5.22 -0.36
C GLN A 166 -9.19 6.06 -1.37
N MET A 167 -8.46 5.39 -2.27
CA MET A 167 -7.70 6.02 -3.34
C MET A 167 -7.85 5.23 -4.65
N THR A 168 -7.91 5.96 -5.77
CA THR A 168 -7.89 5.34 -7.09
C THR A 168 -6.53 5.60 -7.72
N LEU A 169 -5.85 4.54 -8.12
CA LEU A 169 -4.64 4.59 -8.92
C LEU A 169 -4.94 3.89 -10.26
N PRO A 170 -4.32 4.31 -11.37
CA PRO A 170 -4.35 3.54 -12.61
C PRO A 170 -3.79 2.14 -12.37
N GLU A 171 -4.27 1.15 -13.13
CA GLU A 171 -3.84 -0.25 -12.99
C GLU A 171 -2.32 -0.41 -13.09
N GLU A 172 -1.71 0.31 -14.04
CA GLU A 172 -0.25 0.36 -14.19
C GLU A 172 0.44 0.93 -12.95
N GLY A 173 -0.14 1.95 -12.33
CA GLY A 173 0.39 2.58 -11.13
C GLY A 173 0.36 1.66 -9.90
N ILE A 174 -0.73 0.89 -9.70
CA ILE A 174 -0.80 -0.05 -8.56
C ILE A 174 0.09 -1.28 -8.78
N VAL A 175 0.22 -1.77 -10.02
CA VAL A 175 1.14 -2.86 -10.35
C VAL A 175 2.59 -2.43 -10.12
N GLY A 176 2.96 -1.24 -10.61
CA GLY A 176 4.27 -0.64 -10.37
C GLY A 176 4.56 -0.45 -8.89
N ALA A 177 3.62 0.12 -8.13
CA ALA A 177 3.77 0.32 -6.69
C ALA A 177 3.99 -1.00 -5.92
N ARG A 178 3.27 -2.07 -6.28
CA ARG A 178 3.46 -3.40 -5.66
C ARG A 178 4.81 -4.00 -6.01
N SER A 179 5.22 -3.92 -7.28
CA SER A 179 6.51 -4.44 -7.73
C SER A 179 7.66 -3.72 -7.04
N GLN A 180 7.61 -2.39 -6.95
CA GLN A 180 8.62 -1.59 -6.26
C GLN A 180 8.65 -1.89 -4.76
N LEU A 181 7.47 -2.02 -4.14
CA LEU A 181 7.37 -2.38 -2.72
C LEU A 181 8.02 -3.75 -2.44
N GLU A 182 7.73 -4.76 -3.25
CA GLU A 182 8.33 -6.09 -3.11
C GLU A 182 9.85 -6.03 -3.25
N ALA A 183 10.37 -5.31 -4.25
CA ALA A 183 11.80 -5.14 -4.45
C ALA A 183 12.48 -4.42 -3.27
N LEU A 184 11.88 -3.33 -2.78
CA LEU A 184 12.39 -2.60 -1.62
C LEU A 184 12.33 -3.43 -0.33
N GLN A 185 11.30 -4.27 -0.15
CA GLN A 185 11.20 -5.17 1.00
C GLN A 185 12.28 -6.27 1.00
N GLN A 186 12.75 -6.73 -0.17
CA GLN A 186 13.85 -7.70 -0.25
C GLN A 186 15.19 -7.12 0.23
N VAL A 187 15.40 -5.81 0.04
CA VAL A 187 16.60 -5.10 0.50
C VAL A 187 16.42 -4.48 1.89
N ARG A 188 15.19 -4.40 2.40
CA ARG A 188 14.81 -3.90 3.74
C ARG A 188 15.35 -4.83 4.83
N GLY A 189 16.55 -4.53 5.32
CA GLY A 189 17.27 -5.33 6.30
C GLY A 189 18.71 -5.64 5.90
N ASN A 190 19.07 -5.37 4.64
CA ASN A 190 20.47 -5.36 4.25
C ASN A 190 21.18 -4.17 4.92
N ARG A 191 22.36 -4.41 5.49
CA ARG A 191 23.20 -3.34 6.04
C ARG A 191 23.78 -2.45 4.93
N ASN A 192 23.88 -2.99 3.71
CA ASN A 192 24.36 -2.25 2.56
C ASN A 192 23.19 -1.62 1.80
N VAL A 193 23.00 -0.31 1.99
CA VAL A 193 21.97 0.49 1.29
C VAL A 193 22.22 0.56 -0.22
N ASP A 194 23.47 0.45 -0.69
CA ASP A 194 23.79 0.49 -2.12
C ASP A 194 23.23 -0.70 -2.89
N ALA A 195 22.89 -1.81 -2.19
CA ALA A 195 22.21 -2.94 -2.81
C ALA A 195 20.81 -2.56 -3.35
N ALA A 196 20.21 -1.49 -2.82
CA ALA A 196 18.93 -0.96 -3.29
C ALA A 196 19.08 0.01 -4.46
N ARG A 197 20.29 0.53 -4.75
CA ARG A 197 20.53 1.52 -5.80
C ARG A 197 20.05 1.10 -7.20
N PRO A 198 20.19 -0.17 -7.64
CA PRO A 198 19.65 -0.61 -8.93
C PRO A 198 18.12 -0.59 -9.02
N LEU A 199 17.41 -0.50 -7.90
CA LEU A 199 15.95 -0.38 -7.85
C LEU A 199 15.46 1.05 -8.10
N PHE A 200 16.40 2.00 -8.20
CA PHE A 200 16.10 3.38 -8.47
C PHE A 200 16.62 3.78 -9.86
N SER A 201 15.79 4.48 -10.60
CA SER A 201 16.21 5.18 -11.80
C SER A 201 16.84 6.50 -11.38
N SER A 202 18.05 6.78 -11.88
CA SER A 202 18.65 8.11 -11.74
C SER A 202 18.03 9.02 -12.78
N THR A 203 17.51 10.17 -12.36
CA THR A 203 17.15 11.25 -13.28
C THR A 203 18.45 11.84 -13.83
N THR A 204 18.97 11.26 -14.91
CA THR A 204 20.15 11.79 -15.60
C THR A 204 19.82 13.19 -16.11
N GLU A 205 20.64 14.18 -15.74
CA GLU A 205 20.53 15.58 -16.12
C GLU A 205 20.03 15.76 -17.55
N GLY A 206 18.87 16.42 -17.69
CA GLY A 206 18.19 16.51 -18.98
C GLY A 206 17.20 17.65 -19.04
N THR A 207 17.66 18.88 -18.79
CA THR A 207 16.95 20.15 -19.04
C THR A 207 15.73 20.39 -18.12
N PRO A 208 15.58 21.57 -17.48
CA PRO A 208 14.31 21.96 -16.90
C PRO A 208 13.30 22.13 -18.05
N GLN A 209 12.61 21.05 -18.41
CA GLN A 209 11.51 21.11 -19.35
C GLN A 209 10.41 21.98 -18.68
N PRO A 210 9.95 23.06 -19.33
CA PRO A 210 8.87 23.86 -18.80
C PRO A 210 7.59 23.02 -18.84
N ALA A 211 7.27 22.38 -17.72
CA ALA A 211 5.98 21.76 -17.38
C ALA A 211 5.06 21.47 -18.58
N GLU A 212 5.50 20.62 -19.50
CA GLU A 212 4.63 20.16 -20.57
C GLU A 212 3.76 19.05 -19.96
N LYS A 213 2.60 19.48 -19.44
CA LYS A 213 1.52 18.68 -18.85
C LYS A 213 1.94 17.25 -18.50
N ALA A 214 2.64 17.11 -17.37
CA ALA A 214 2.61 15.85 -16.63
C ALA A 214 1.14 15.40 -16.54
N PRO A 215 0.84 14.09 -16.60
CA PRO A 215 -0.52 13.62 -16.33
C PRO A 215 -0.96 14.29 -15.04
N GLU A 216 -2.00 15.11 -15.17
CA GLU A 216 -2.58 15.84 -14.06
C GLU A 216 -3.12 14.76 -13.13
N PHE A 217 -2.27 14.35 -12.19
CA PHE A 217 -2.66 13.51 -11.08
C PHE A 217 -3.63 14.37 -10.31
N ASP A 218 -4.92 14.27 -10.63
CA ASP A 218 -6.00 14.90 -9.89
C ASP A 218 -6.03 14.19 -8.53
N PRO A 219 -5.38 14.75 -7.50
CA PRO A 219 -5.40 14.20 -6.18
C PRO A 219 -6.69 14.73 -5.57
N SER A 220 -7.83 14.41 -6.19
CA SER A 220 -9.16 14.54 -5.59
C SER A 220 -9.24 13.51 -4.46
N LEU A 221 -8.34 13.67 -3.51
CA LEU A 221 -8.30 13.10 -2.20
C LEU A 221 -9.44 13.77 -1.46
N LYS A 222 -10.67 13.37 -1.77
CA LYS A 222 -11.84 13.65 -0.94
C LYS A 222 -11.67 13.10 0.48
N SER A 223 -10.65 12.28 0.74
CA SER A 223 -10.24 11.86 2.09
C SER A 223 -9.06 12.65 2.68
N MET A 224 -8.34 13.50 1.92
CA MET A 224 -7.33 14.41 2.51
C MET A 224 -7.94 15.66 3.13
N SER A 225 -9.25 15.88 3.02
CA SER A 225 -9.91 16.99 3.71
C SER A 225 -9.90 16.86 5.24
N SER A 226 -9.55 15.70 5.82
CA SER A 226 -9.25 15.61 7.27
C SER A 226 -7.84 16.09 7.63
N PHE A 227 -7.01 16.47 6.65
CA PHE A 227 -5.67 17.04 6.88
C PHE A 227 -5.75 18.46 7.47
N ALA A 228 -6.90 19.13 7.38
CA ALA A 228 -7.12 20.46 7.96
C ALA A 228 -7.16 20.45 9.51
N GLU A 229 -7.33 19.30 10.16
CA GLU A 229 -7.22 19.18 11.62
C GLU A 229 -5.77 19.00 12.12
N PHE A 230 -4.79 18.84 11.22
CA PHE A 230 -3.37 18.72 11.56
C PHE A 230 -2.60 20.06 11.58
N GLY A 231 -3.29 21.18 11.85
CA GLY A 231 -2.66 22.48 12.15
C GLY A 231 -1.69 22.46 13.36
N ASN A 232 -1.45 21.31 13.98
CA ASN A 232 -0.41 21.09 15.00
C ASN A 232 0.88 20.49 14.46
N LEU A 233 0.95 19.97 13.23
CA LEU A 233 2.22 19.47 12.68
C LEU A 233 3.22 20.62 12.52
N ASP A 234 2.78 21.79 12.06
CA ASP A 234 3.61 23.00 11.98
C ASP A 234 4.04 23.51 13.37
N ARG A 235 3.17 23.41 14.39
CA ARG A 235 3.50 23.83 15.77
C ARG A 235 4.49 22.87 16.45
N GLU A 236 4.40 21.57 16.16
CA GLU A 236 5.37 20.56 16.60
C GLU A 236 6.70 20.67 15.83
N MET A 237 6.65 20.96 14.52
CA MET A 237 7.83 21.15 13.67
C MET A 237 8.59 22.44 13.99
N ALA A 238 7.89 23.54 14.31
CA ALA A 238 8.51 24.79 14.70
C ALA A 238 9.20 24.73 16.08
N LYS A 239 8.76 23.82 16.96
CA LYS A 239 9.35 23.64 18.29
C LYS A 239 10.75 23.01 18.25
N VAL A 240 11.02 22.15 17.26
CA VAL A 240 12.32 21.47 17.13
C VAL A 240 13.37 22.42 16.54
N GLY A 241 12.99 23.31 15.62
CA GLY A 241 13.90 24.33 15.07
C GLY A 241 14.38 25.38 16.08
N LEU A 242 13.63 25.62 17.17
CA LEU A 242 13.99 26.63 18.17
C LEU A 242 14.89 26.08 19.31
N LEU A 243 15.02 24.76 19.44
CA LEU A 243 15.80 24.12 20.52
C LEU A 243 17.23 23.73 20.09
N SER A 244 17.60 23.88 18.82
CA SER A 244 18.94 23.55 18.32
C SER A 244 19.88 24.76 18.17
N ALA A 245 19.48 25.95 18.62
CA ALA A 245 20.26 27.20 18.50
C ALA A 245 20.78 27.74 19.84
N GLY A 246 20.98 26.88 20.85
CA GLY A 246 21.39 27.28 22.19
C GLY A 246 22.50 26.37 22.74
N GLY A 247 23.63 26.32 22.05
CA GLY A 247 24.79 25.56 22.50
C GLY A 247 26.08 26.24 22.08
N GLU A 248 26.75 26.82 23.10
CA GLU A 248 28.20 26.94 23.20
C GLU A 248 28.90 27.94 22.25
N ASP A 249 29.02 29.18 22.72
CA ASP A 249 30.23 29.96 22.47
C ASP A 249 30.97 30.17 23.80
N ALA A 250 32.13 29.54 23.85
CA ALA A 250 33.15 29.67 24.86
C ALA A 250 34.05 30.87 24.54
N MET A 251 34.43 31.63 25.57
CA MET A 251 35.72 32.32 25.72
C MET A 251 35.86 32.54 27.24
N ASP A 252 36.63 31.76 27.99
CA ASP A 252 38.10 31.58 27.96
C ASP A 252 38.87 32.91 27.89
N ASP A 253 39.44 33.24 29.05
CA ASP A 253 40.60 34.06 29.38
C ASP A 253 40.81 35.46 28.75
N VAL A 254 41.07 36.46 29.62
CA VAL A 254 42.28 37.30 29.63
C VAL A 254 42.25 38.29 30.82
N ASP A 255 43.28 38.15 31.67
CA ASP A 255 43.86 39.01 32.73
C ASP A 255 43.02 39.51 33.93
#